data_AF-A0A523ZSI2-F1
#
_entry.id   AF-A0A523ZSI2-F1
#
_cell.length_a   1.000
_cell.length_b   1.000
_cell.length_c   1.000
_cell.angle_alpha   90.00
_cell.angle_beta   90.00
_cell.angle_gamma   90.00
#
_symmetry.space_group_name_H-M   'P 1'
#
loop_
_entity.id
_entity.type
_entity.pdbx_description
1 polymer ?
#
loop_
_entity_poly.entity_id
_entity_poly.type
_entity_poly.pdbx_seq_one_letter_code
_entity_poly.pdbx_strand_id
1 'polypeptide(L)'
;MIPEVSQLFPQDNILGWIIQIVWLAFFVVFMFYGQRIQMYVMLREVQSSLFRLKLIRDKGRKTAIATIKELGKPKEDPTAKVDQFLEYIAIAPQNMDPSGIVWKLEHILDVRDTRFKDEVKLMAPEADKTQVNNLENTLEAALALNIIYKVIRHFYLLGKKTLSLYIIMQIQMILPLIMKEAEAFASALKAFSNGQPIGDGAGALVAAKLMQGHKKRKIAKDVVVATVPLEGRTAYVLKAEGPGGNVGKPGEAMKHIIEENGGKIATLIVIDAAQKLEGEKPGEVAEGVGVAIGGPGVEQYKVEETVLKYKIPVNAVIIKEDIGDAVSPMRKEIFDAADTAIERIKRLILERTKKGDSLIIAGIGNTIGIGQ
;
A
#
# COMPACT_ATOMS: atom_id res chain seq x y z
N MET A 1 32.88 41.41 65.18
CA MET A 1 31.42 41.22 65.21
C MET A 1 31.12 40.08 64.25
N ILE A 2 30.85 38.89 64.77
CA ILE A 2 30.50 37.69 63.98
C ILE A 2 29.01 37.80 63.67
N PRO A 3 28.55 37.69 62.41
CA PRO A 3 27.12 37.63 62.13
C PRO A 3 26.56 36.31 62.64
N GLU A 4 25.52 36.38 63.47
CA GLU A 4 24.77 35.23 63.97
C GLU A 4 24.24 34.38 62.81
N VAL A 5 24.62 33.10 62.80
CA VAL A 5 23.98 32.04 62.03
C VAL A 5 22.69 31.68 62.75
N SER A 6 21.69 32.54 62.68
CA SER A 6 20.37 32.25 63.24
C SER A 6 19.28 32.89 62.40
N GLN A 7 18.85 32.19 61.35
CA GLN A 7 17.47 32.15 60.85
C GLN A 7 17.40 31.29 59.58
N LEU A 8 17.67 29.98 59.72
CA LEU A 8 17.43 28.98 58.68
C LEU A 8 16.10 28.21 58.88
N PHE A 9 15.30 28.57 59.89
CA PHE A 9 14.05 27.86 60.19
C PHE A 9 12.94 28.82 60.61
N PRO A 10 11.96 29.11 59.74
CA PRO A 10 10.67 29.61 60.18
C PRO A 10 9.94 28.48 60.92
N GLN A 11 9.84 28.61 62.24
CA GLN A 11 8.89 27.87 63.07
C GLN A 11 7.50 28.43 62.79
N ASP A 12 6.63 27.61 62.19
CA ASP A 12 5.14 27.60 62.26
C ASP A 12 4.46 27.07 61.00
N ASN A 13 5.10 26.12 60.29
CA ASN A 13 4.38 25.35 59.28
C ASN A 13 4.81 23.88 59.27
N ILE A 14 4.64 23.20 60.40
CA ILE A 14 4.88 21.75 60.55
C ILE A 14 4.16 20.97 59.44
N LEU A 15 2.94 21.39 59.08
CA LEU A 15 2.18 20.80 57.98
C LEU A 15 2.87 21.01 56.63
N GLY A 16 3.42 22.21 56.37
CA GLY A 16 4.23 22.50 55.18
C GLY A 16 5.51 21.68 55.10
N TRP A 17 6.22 21.48 56.21
CA TRP A 17 7.41 20.62 56.28
C TRP A 17 7.08 19.15 56.05
N ILE A 18 5.99 18.65 56.63
CA ILE A 18 5.51 17.27 56.37
C ILE A 18 5.16 17.11 54.88
N ILE A 19 4.44 18.07 54.29
CA ILE A 19 4.10 18.05 52.86
C ILE A 19 5.38 18.07 52.01
N GLN A 20 6.38 18.89 52.35
CA GLN A 20 7.64 18.98 51.62
C GLN A 20 8.44 17.68 51.70
N ILE A 21 8.49 17.03 52.87
CA ILE A 21 9.17 15.73 53.04
C ILE A 21 8.43 14.63 52.26
N VAL A 22 7.10 14.61 52.28
CA VAL A 22 6.30 13.68 51.48
C VAL A 22 6.53 13.91 49.98
N TRP A 23 6.59 15.16 49.54
CA TRP A 23 6.88 15.52 48.15
C TRP A 23 8.29 15.09 47.74
N LEU A 24 9.29 15.34 48.59
CA LEU A 24 10.67 14.93 48.35
C LEU A 24 10.79 13.41 48.27
N ALA A 25 10.12 12.67 49.17
CA ALA A 25 10.07 11.22 49.14
C ALA A 25 9.40 10.70 47.86
N PHE A 26 8.28 11.30 47.45
CA PHE A 26 7.61 10.99 46.18
C PHE A 26 8.53 11.25 44.98
N PHE A 27 9.23 12.39 44.96
CA PHE A 27 10.17 12.74 43.90
C PHE A 27 11.33 11.75 43.81
N VAL A 28 11.92 11.35 44.94
CA VAL A 28 12.98 10.34 45.01
C VAL A 28 12.48 8.99 44.48
N VAL A 29 11.30 8.54 44.89
CA VAL A 29 10.69 7.31 44.36
C VAL A 29 10.47 7.42 42.86
N PHE A 30 9.93 8.53 42.36
CA PHE A 30 9.69 8.71 40.93
C PHE A 30 10.99 8.85 40.13
N MET A 31 12.06 9.41 40.71
CA MET A 31 13.37 9.49 40.06
C MET A 31 13.97 8.12 39.81
N PHE A 32 13.88 7.21 40.80
CA PHE A 32 14.45 5.86 40.67
C PHE A 32 13.52 4.85 40.00
N TYR A 33 12.20 4.99 40.16
CA TYR A 33 11.21 4.02 39.67
C TYR A 33 10.33 4.53 38.53
N GLY A 34 10.33 5.83 38.24
CA GLY A 34 9.48 6.43 37.20
C GLY A 34 9.69 5.79 35.83
N GLN A 35 10.95 5.52 35.45
CA GLN A 35 11.26 4.81 34.19
C GLN A 35 10.69 3.38 34.16
N ARG A 36 10.73 2.65 35.28
CA ARG A 36 10.17 1.29 35.37
C ARG A 36 8.65 1.31 35.33
N ILE A 37 8.03 2.28 35.99
CA ILE A 37 6.57 2.50 35.98
C ILE A 37 6.13 2.86 34.55
N GLN A 38 6.80 3.82 33.92
CA GLN A 38 6.54 4.22 32.54
C GLN A 38 6.66 3.02 31.58
N MET A 39 7.73 2.24 31.69
CA MET A 39 7.92 1.02 30.90
C MET A 39 6.77 0.02 31.09
N TYR A 40 6.32 -0.20 32.32
CA TYR A 40 5.22 -1.11 32.61
C TYR A 40 3.91 -0.66 31.96
N VAL A 41 3.61 0.65 32.02
CA VAL A 41 2.43 1.24 31.36
C VAL A 41 2.53 1.05 29.84
N MET A 42 3.66 1.41 29.25
CA MET A 42 3.88 1.26 27.80
C MET A 42 3.76 -0.21 27.35
N LEU A 43 4.35 -1.15 28.10
CA LEU A 43 4.23 -2.58 27.79
C LEU A 43 2.78 -3.06 27.81
N ARG A 44 1.95 -2.55 28.73
CA ARG A 44 0.53 -2.91 28.81
C ARG A 44 -0.26 -2.38 27.61
N GLU A 45 0.02 -1.15 27.19
CA GLU A 45 -0.57 -0.58 25.97
C GLU A 45 -0.18 -1.38 24.72
N VAL A 46 1.12 -1.65 24.56
CA VAL A 46 1.63 -2.47 23.44
C VAL A 46 1.01 -3.86 23.47
N GLN A 47 0.87 -4.48 24.64
CA GLN A 47 0.24 -5.79 24.79
C GLN A 47 -1.23 -5.79 24.35
N SER A 48 -1.98 -4.73 24.67
CA SER A 48 -3.37 -4.57 24.24
C SER A 48 -3.49 -4.47 22.71
N SER A 49 -2.67 -3.62 22.09
CA SER A 49 -2.63 -3.49 20.62
C SER A 49 -2.17 -4.78 19.95
N LEU A 50 -1.18 -5.46 20.52
CA LEU A 50 -0.72 -6.76 20.02
C LEU A 50 -1.82 -7.84 20.08
N PHE A 51 -2.66 -7.82 21.11
CA PHE A 51 -3.83 -8.70 21.18
C PHE A 51 -4.84 -8.39 20.08
N ARG A 52 -5.10 -7.11 19.79
CA ARG A 52 -5.95 -6.71 18.65
C ARG A 52 -5.36 -7.16 17.32
N LEU A 53 -4.06 -6.94 17.08
CA LEU A 53 -3.37 -7.43 15.88
C LEU A 53 -3.49 -8.95 15.73
N LYS A 54 -3.37 -9.70 16.84
CA LYS A 54 -3.57 -11.15 16.83
C LYS A 54 -4.97 -11.53 16.33
N LEU A 55 -6.01 -10.87 16.86
CA LEU A 55 -7.40 -11.12 16.46
C LEU A 55 -7.64 -10.78 14.99
N ILE A 56 -7.09 -9.66 14.52
CA ILE A 56 -7.19 -9.24 13.11
C ILE A 56 -6.52 -10.28 12.20
N ARG A 57 -5.28 -10.69 12.52
CA ARG A 57 -4.57 -11.76 11.80
C ARG A 57 -5.36 -13.07 11.77
N ASP A 58 -5.84 -13.53 12.93
CA ASP A 58 -6.59 -14.79 13.03
C ASP A 58 -7.90 -14.75 12.23
N LYS A 59 -8.57 -13.60 12.20
CA LYS A 59 -9.73 -13.38 11.36
C LYS A 59 -9.35 -13.42 9.88
N GLY A 60 -8.28 -12.73 9.47
CA GLY A 60 -7.81 -12.73 8.08
C GLY A 60 -7.48 -14.13 7.58
N ARG A 61 -6.73 -14.91 8.36
CA ARG A 61 -6.45 -16.32 8.09
C ARG A 61 -7.75 -17.14 7.93
N LYS A 62 -8.71 -16.98 8.84
CA LYS A 62 -9.99 -17.70 8.76
C LYS A 62 -10.78 -17.33 7.51
N THR A 63 -10.83 -16.05 7.16
CA THR A 63 -11.51 -15.59 5.96
C THR A 63 -10.85 -16.13 4.70
N ALA A 64 -9.51 -16.11 4.59
CA ALA A 64 -8.82 -16.71 3.44
C ALA A 64 -9.16 -18.21 3.26
N ILE A 65 -9.14 -18.99 4.34
CA ILE A 65 -9.54 -20.40 4.32
C ILE A 65 -11.00 -20.56 3.88
N ALA A 66 -11.91 -19.74 4.41
CA ALA A 66 -13.33 -19.79 4.07
C ALA A 66 -13.57 -19.47 2.59
N THR A 67 -12.94 -18.40 2.07
CA THR A 67 -13.07 -17.99 0.67
C THR A 67 -12.51 -19.04 -0.29
N ILE A 68 -11.37 -19.68 0.05
CA ILE A 68 -10.84 -20.81 -0.73
C ILE A 68 -11.83 -21.98 -0.76
N LYS A 69 -12.44 -22.32 0.38
CA LYS A 69 -13.43 -23.41 0.46
C LYS A 69 -14.68 -23.10 -0.36
N GLU A 70 -15.13 -21.85 -0.36
CA GLU A 70 -16.31 -21.39 -1.07
C GLU A 70 -16.11 -21.36 -2.59
N LEU A 71 -15.02 -20.72 -3.06
CA LEU A 71 -14.78 -20.51 -4.48
C LEU A 71 -14.05 -21.67 -5.15
N GLY A 72 -13.11 -22.28 -4.44
CA GLY A 72 -12.18 -23.26 -5.00
C GLY A 72 -12.59 -24.72 -4.86
N LYS A 73 -13.55 -25.01 -3.96
CA LYS A 73 -14.02 -26.36 -3.59
C LYS A 73 -12.91 -27.42 -3.55
N PRO A 74 -11.88 -27.22 -2.71
CA PRO A 74 -10.76 -28.15 -2.63
C PRO A 74 -11.22 -29.55 -2.18
N LYS A 75 -10.54 -30.57 -2.71
CA LYS A 75 -10.77 -31.97 -2.32
C LYS A 75 -10.35 -32.30 -0.89
N GLU A 76 -9.39 -31.54 -0.36
CA GLU A 76 -8.81 -31.70 0.98
C GLU A 76 -8.90 -30.38 1.76
N ASP A 77 -8.71 -30.41 3.08
CA ASP A 77 -8.72 -29.19 3.89
C ASP A 77 -7.51 -28.29 3.54
N PRO A 78 -7.72 -27.07 3.00
CA PRO A 78 -6.63 -26.19 2.56
C PRO A 78 -5.86 -25.56 3.72
N THR A 79 -6.29 -25.76 4.97
CA THR A 79 -5.75 -25.09 6.16
C THR A 79 -4.22 -25.13 6.25
N ALA A 80 -3.61 -26.32 6.09
CA ALA A 80 -2.17 -26.48 6.20
C ALA A 80 -1.41 -25.78 5.07
N LYS A 81 -1.97 -25.79 3.85
CA LYS A 81 -1.38 -25.09 2.69
C LYS A 81 -1.47 -23.57 2.87
N VAL A 82 -2.59 -23.07 3.38
CA VAL A 82 -2.74 -21.65 3.73
C VAL A 82 -1.72 -21.26 4.79
N ASP A 83 -1.54 -22.05 5.84
CA ASP A 83 -0.53 -21.78 6.87
C ASP A 83 0.89 -21.70 6.30
N GLN A 84 1.23 -22.61 5.40
CA GLN A 84 2.52 -22.58 4.71
C GLN A 84 2.66 -21.34 3.82
N PHE A 85 1.60 -20.95 3.10
CA PHE A 85 1.57 -19.74 2.28
C PHE A 85 1.81 -18.48 3.14
N LEU A 86 1.19 -18.39 4.31
CA LEU A 86 1.35 -17.25 5.23
C LEU A 86 2.77 -17.11 5.82
N GLU A 87 3.62 -18.13 5.63
CA GLU A 87 5.02 -18.13 6.04
C GLU A 87 5.98 -17.93 4.85
N TYR A 88 5.44 -17.69 3.65
CA TYR A 88 6.23 -17.46 2.44
C TYR A 88 7.06 -16.17 2.55
N ILE A 89 8.28 -16.22 2.01
CA ILE A 89 9.19 -15.08 1.92
C ILE A 89 9.74 -14.94 0.50
N ALA A 90 9.90 -13.70 0.05
CA ALA A 90 10.66 -13.36 -1.15
C ALA A 90 11.90 -12.57 -0.73
N ILE A 91 13.07 -13.01 -1.17
CA ILE A 91 14.35 -12.37 -0.83
C ILE A 91 14.70 -11.42 -1.96
N ALA A 92 14.90 -10.14 -1.63
CA ALA A 92 15.33 -9.12 -2.59
C ALA A 92 16.74 -9.42 -3.12
N PRO A 93 17.06 -9.01 -4.37
CA PRO A 93 18.39 -9.21 -4.92
C PRO A 93 19.44 -8.39 -4.14
N GLN A 94 20.69 -8.86 -4.15
CA GLN A 94 21.81 -8.11 -3.58
C GLN A 94 22.00 -6.78 -4.31
N ASN A 95 22.19 -5.71 -3.54
CA ASN A 95 22.27 -4.32 -4.03
C ASN A 95 23.69 -3.75 -4.07
N MET A 96 24.70 -4.55 -3.73
CA MET A 96 26.11 -4.14 -3.73
C MET A 96 26.62 -3.81 -5.15
N ASP A 97 26.13 -4.52 -6.17
CA ASP A 97 26.30 -4.15 -7.58
C ASP A 97 24.97 -3.58 -8.10
N PRO A 98 24.84 -2.25 -8.22
CA PRO A 98 23.62 -1.61 -8.66
C PRO A 98 23.31 -1.88 -10.14
N SER A 99 24.30 -2.35 -10.93
CA SER A 99 24.08 -2.64 -12.34
C SER A 99 23.11 -3.82 -12.52
N GLY A 100 22.03 -3.56 -13.24
CA GLY A 100 21.01 -4.56 -13.55
C GLY A 100 20.19 -5.05 -12.35
N ILE A 101 20.22 -4.35 -11.21
CA ILE A 101 19.41 -4.71 -10.02
C ILE A 101 17.92 -4.75 -10.35
N VAL A 102 17.46 -3.84 -11.22
CA VAL A 102 16.06 -3.74 -11.66
C VAL A 102 15.61 -5.04 -12.34
N TRP A 103 16.40 -5.57 -13.27
CA TRP A 103 16.09 -6.81 -13.99
C TRP A 103 16.13 -8.05 -13.09
N LYS A 104 17.05 -8.08 -12.12
CA LYS A 104 17.11 -9.14 -11.10
C LYS A 104 15.86 -9.11 -10.21
N LEU A 105 15.44 -7.91 -9.79
CA LEU A 105 14.24 -7.71 -8.99
C LEU A 105 12.99 -8.12 -9.77
N GLU A 106 12.89 -7.72 -11.04
CA GLU A 106 11.79 -8.13 -11.92
C GLU A 106 11.65 -9.65 -11.98
N HIS A 107 12.76 -10.37 -12.23
CA HIS A 107 12.74 -11.82 -12.31
C HIS A 107 12.22 -12.47 -11.02
N ILE A 108 12.64 -11.96 -9.85
CA ILE A 108 12.18 -12.46 -8.54
C ILE A 108 10.68 -12.18 -8.36
N LEU A 109 10.20 -11.01 -8.77
CA LEU A 109 8.79 -10.65 -8.68
C LEU A 109 7.93 -11.53 -9.61
N ASP A 110 8.39 -11.80 -10.84
CA ASP A 110 7.70 -12.69 -11.78
C ASP A 110 7.61 -14.13 -11.28
N VAL A 111 8.70 -14.63 -10.67
CA VAL A 111 8.72 -15.96 -10.06
C VAL A 111 7.76 -16.01 -8.86
N ARG A 112 7.69 -14.94 -8.06
CA ARG A 112 6.75 -14.84 -6.94
C ARG A 112 5.30 -14.87 -7.40
N ASP A 113 4.93 -14.01 -8.36
CA ASP A 113 3.60 -13.92 -8.97
C ASP A 113 3.16 -15.27 -9.55
N THR A 114 4.04 -15.93 -10.31
CA THR A 114 3.75 -17.25 -10.89
C THR A 114 3.51 -18.29 -9.81
N ARG A 115 4.39 -18.33 -8.80
CA ARG A 115 4.27 -19.30 -7.70
C ARG A 115 3.01 -19.07 -6.87
N PHE A 116 2.63 -17.82 -6.62
CA PHE A 116 1.42 -17.50 -5.85
C PHE A 116 0.17 -17.98 -6.57
N LYS A 117 0.07 -17.70 -7.88
CA LYS A 117 -1.03 -18.21 -8.72
C LYS A 117 -1.08 -19.73 -8.76
N ASP A 118 0.07 -20.41 -8.80
CA ASP A 118 0.11 -21.87 -8.81
C ASP A 118 -0.32 -22.48 -7.46
N GLU A 119 0.13 -21.91 -6.34
CA GLU A 119 -0.32 -22.32 -4.99
C GLU A 119 -1.84 -22.10 -4.83
N VAL A 120 -2.37 -20.99 -5.34
CA VAL A 120 -3.82 -20.73 -5.35
C VAL A 120 -4.56 -21.81 -6.14
N LYS A 121 -4.12 -22.16 -7.35
CA LYS A 121 -4.75 -23.23 -8.16
C LYS A 121 -4.71 -24.59 -7.48
N LEU A 122 -3.64 -24.89 -6.73
CA LEU A 122 -3.53 -26.13 -5.94
C LEU A 122 -4.49 -26.15 -4.74
N MET A 123 -4.84 -24.97 -4.20
CA MET A 123 -5.79 -24.82 -3.10
C MET A 123 -7.24 -24.61 -3.58
N ALA A 124 -7.44 -24.14 -4.81
CA ALA A 124 -8.73 -23.76 -5.37
C ALA A 124 -8.85 -24.21 -6.84
N PRO A 125 -8.94 -25.52 -7.10
CA PRO A 125 -8.90 -26.07 -8.47
C PRO A 125 -10.10 -25.68 -9.35
N GLU A 126 -11.26 -25.36 -8.77
CA GLU A 126 -12.46 -24.94 -9.51
C GLU A 126 -12.53 -23.43 -9.81
N ALA A 127 -11.58 -22.63 -9.31
CA ALA A 127 -11.62 -21.19 -9.46
C ALA A 127 -11.27 -20.74 -10.90
N ASP A 128 -12.06 -19.81 -11.46
CA ASP A 128 -11.75 -19.17 -12.74
C ASP A 128 -10.57 -18.18 -12.65
N LYS A 129 -10.10 -17.61 -13.78
CA LYS A 129 -8.95 -16.69 -13.80
C LYS A 129 -9.15 -15.47 -12.87
N THR A 130 -10.36 -14.89 -12.85
CA THR A 130 -10.69 -13.73 -12.02
C THR A 130 -10.69 -14.12 -10.55
N GLN A 131 -11.29 -15.26 -10.22
CA GLN A 131 -11.32 -15.80 -8.87
C GLN A 131 -9.92 -16.16 -8.36
N VAL A 132 -9.05 -16.74 -9.19
CA VAL A 132 -7.65 -17.04 -8.84
C VAL A 132 -6.91 -15.75 -8.47
N ASN A 133 -7.02 -14.70 -9.29
CA ASN A 133 -6.41 -13.40 -9.01
C ASN A 133 -6.96 -12.77 -7.71
N ASN A 134 -8.26 -12.89 -7.46
CA ASN A 134 -8.87 -12.35 -6.23
C ASN A 134 -8.44 -13.15 -4.98
N LEU A 135 -8.34 -14.48 -5.09
CA LEU A 135 -7.86 -15.37 -4.04
C LEU A 135 -6.39 -15.13 -3.72
N GLU A 136 -5.56 -14.88 -4.74
CA GLU A 136 -4.18 -14.45 -4.60
C GLU A 136 -4.08 -13.18 -3.76
N ASN A 137 -4.79 -12.11 -4.13
CA ASN A 137 -4.80 -10.86 -3.35
C ASN A 137 -5.35 -11.06 -1.92
N THR A 138 -6.34 -11.94 -1.75
CA THR A 138 -6.89 -12.30 -0.43
C THR A 138 -5.81 -12.95 0.45
N LEU A 139 -5.02 -13.86 -0.12
CA LEU A 139 -3.90 -14.51 0.57
C LEU A 139 -2.73 -13.56 0.82
N GLU A 140 -2.41 -12.66 -0.11
CA GLU A 140 -1.39 -11.62 0.10
C GLU A 140 -1.78 -10.67 1.25
N ALA A 141 -3.05 -10.25 1.33
CA ALA A 141 -3.54 -9.46 2.47
C ALA A 141 -3.44 -10.22 3.80
N ALA A 142 -3.77 -11.52 3.81
CA ALA A 142 -3.62 -12.36 4.99
C ALA A 142 -2.14 -12.54 5.40
N LEU A 143 -1.24 -12.69 4.42
CA LEU A 143 0.21 -12.75 4.61
C LEU A 143 0.73 -11.46 5.23
N ALA A 144 0.32 -10.30 4.72
CA ALA A 144 0.68 -8.99 5.28
C ALA A 144 0.27 -8.87 6.76
N LEU A 145 -0.97 -9.25 7.10
CA LEU A 145 -1.45 -9.29 8.49
C LEU A 145 -0.61 -10.23 9.38
N ASN A 146 -0.19 -11.39 8.84
CA ASN A 146 0.68 -12.32 9.57
C ASN A 146 2.06 -11.72 9.83
N ILE A 147 2.66 -11.07 8.84
CA ILE A 147 3.96 -10.39 8.96
C ILE A 147 3.88 -9.26 10.00
N ILE A 148 2.88 -8.37 9.89
CA ILE A 148 2.66 -7.27 10.85
C ILE A 148 2.60 -7.83 12.29
N TYR A 149 1.76 -8.84 12.53
CA TYR A 149 1.65 -9.45 13.86
C TYR A 149 2.98 -10.03 14.36
N LYS A 150 3.71 -10.77 13.51
CA LYS A 150 4.97 -11.42 13.88
C LYS A 150 6.06 -10.41 14.22
N VAL A 151 6.20 -9.35 13.43
CA VAL A 151 7.21 -8.30 13.65
C VAL A 151 6.93 -7.54 14.94
N ILE A 152 5.69 -7.10 15.19
CA ILE A 152 5.34 -6.39 16.42
C ILE A 152 5.45 -7.29 17.64
N ARG A 153 5.06 -8.56 17.52
CA ARG A 153 5.27 -9.55 18.59
C ARG A 153 6.76 -9.73 18.92
N HIS A 154 7.62 -9.80 17.90
CA HIS A 154 9.06 -9.94 18.08
C HIS A 154 9.62 -8.78 18.91
N PHE A 155 9.35 -7.54 18.49
CA PHE A 155 9.86 -6.36 19.21
C PHE A 155 9.25 -6.21 20.61
N TYR A 156 7.97 -6.55 20.80
CA TYR A 156 7.35 -6.56 22.13
C TYR A 156 8.06 -7.55 23.08
N LEU A 157 8.32 -8.77 22.61
CA LEU A 157 9.03 -9.78 23.40
C LEU A 157 10.48 -9.39 23.67
N LEU A 158 11.14 -8.79 22.68
CA LEU A 158 12.51 -8.29 22.81
C LEU A 158 12.58 -7.18 23.88
N GLY A 159 11.70 -6.19 23.80
CA GLY A 159 11.59 -5.10 24.78
C GLY A 159 11.30 -5.62 26.19
N LYS A 160 10.38 -6.58 26.31
CA LYS A 160 10.05 -7.22 27.60
C LYS A 160 11.22 -8.00 28.20
N LYS A 161 11.98 -8.74 27.38
CA LYS A 161 13.13 -9.55 27.83
C LYS A 161 14.34 -8.70 28.22
N THR A 162 14.62 -7.65 27.42
CA THR A 162 15.80 -6.79 27.61
C THR A 162 15.55 -5.67 28.62
N LEU A 163 14.29 -5.43 29.01
CA LEU A 163 13.87 -4.25 29.78
C LEU A 163 14.35 -2.94 29.13
N SER A 164 14.45 -2.93 27.79
CA SER A 164 14.90 -1.76 27.04
C SER A 164 13.74 -0.80 26.82
N LEU A 165 13.76 0.33 27.53
CA LEU A 165 12.78 1.40 27.40
C LEU A 165 12.68 1.91 25.96
N TYR A 166 13.80 2.05 25.26
CA TYR A 166 13.84 2.58 23.90
C TYR A 166 13.14 1.66 22.89
N ILE A 167 13.29 0.34 23.02
CA ILE A 167 12.59 -0.63 22.16
C ILE A 167 11.08 -0.51 22.37
N ILE A 168 10.65 -0.43 23.62
CA ILE A 168 9.23 -0.35 23.98
C ILE A 168 8.62 0.97 23.49
N MET A 169 9.34 2.08 23.68
CA MET A 169 8.92 3.41 23.25
C MET A 169 8.79 3.50 21.73
N GLN A 170 9.75 2.96 20.97
CA GLN A 170 9.66 2.92 19.51
C GLN A 170 8.38 2.23 19.05
N ILE A 171 8.08 1.04 19.58
CA ILE A 171 6.85 0.29 19.25
C ILE A 171 5.62 1.11 19.60
N GLN A 172 5.57 1.68 20.81
CA GLN A 172 4.42 2.45 21.29
C GLN A 172 4.10 3.63 20.36
N MET A 173 5.12 4.35 19.89
CA MET A 173 4.95 5.51 19.02
C MET A 173 4.43 5.13 17.62
N ILE A 174 4.89 4.01 17.05
CA ILE A 174 4.48 3.59 15.70
C ILE A 174 3.18 2.77 15.67
N LEU A 175 2.75 2.25 16.82
CA LEU A 175 1.59 1.37 16.94
C LEU A 175 0.30 1.94 16.32
N PRO A 176 -0.05 3.23 16.48
CA PRO A 176 -1.24 3.79 15.85
C PRO A 176 -1.23 3.65 14.32
N LEU A 177 -0.08 3.88 13.68
CA LEU A 177 0.07 3.74 12.23
C LEU A 177 -0.04 2.27 11.80
N ILE A 178 0.60 1.35 12.53
CA ILE A 178 0.50 -0.08 12.26
C ILE A 178 -0.94 -0.59 12.44
N MET A 179 -1.66 -0.10 13.45
CA MET A 179 -3.07 -0.46 13.65
C MET A 179 -3.93 0.00 12.48
N LYS A 180 -3.72 1.24 12.00
CA LYS A 180 -4.41 1.77 10.81
C LYS A 180 -4.14 0.89 9.58
N GLU A 181 -2.89 0.52 9.36
CA GLU A 181 -2.47 -0.37 8.27
C GLU A 181 -3.08 -1.79 8.40
N ALA A 182 -3.06 -2.37 9.60
CA ALA A 182 -3.67 -3.68 9.84
C ALA A 182 -5.20 -3.67 9.64
N GLU A 183 -5.89 -2.60 10.04
CA GLU A 183 -7.32 -2.42 9.79
C GLU A 183 -7.61 -2.24 8.29
N ALA A 184 -6.73 -1.55 7.56
CA ALA A 184 -6.79 -1.42 6.11
C ALA A 184 -6.68 -2.79 5.43
N PHE A 185 -5.65 -3.58 5.75
CA PHE A 185 -5.50 -4.93 5.20
C PHE A 185 -6.64 -5.88 5.59
N ALA A 186 -7.21 -5.74 6.80
CA ALA A 186 -8.39 -6.50 7.19
C ALA A 186 -9.62 -6.16 6.35
N SER A 187 -9.77 -4.89 5.98
CA SER A 187 -10.82 -4.41 5.09
C SER A 187 -10.57 -4.85 3.65
N ALA A 188 -9.32 -4.78 3.19
CA ALA A 188 -8.86 -5.25 1.89
C ALA A 188 -9.17 -6.72 1.67
N LEU A 189 -8.93 -7.55 2.68
CA LEU A 189 -9.20 -8.98 2.61
C LEU A 189 -10.68 -9.27 2.30
N LYS A 190 -11.60 -8.47 2.85
CA LYS A 190 -13.04 -8.56 2.53
C LYS A 190 -13.36 -8.01 1.13
N ALA A 191 -12.67 -6.96 0.68
CA ALA A 191 -12.83 -6.43 -0.67
C ALA A 191 -12.38 -7.47 -1.71
N PHE A 192 -11.20 -8.06 -1.50
CA PHE A 192 -10.62 -9.10 -2.34
C PHE A 192 -11.47 -10.36 -2.40
N SER A 193 -11.97 -10.84 -1.27
CA SER A 193 -12.85 -12.02 -1.25
C SER A 193 -14.15 -11.81 -2.05
N ASN A 194 -14.63 -10.57 -2.12
CA ASN A 194 -15.90 -10.22 -2.76
C ASN A 194 -15.73 -9.63 -4.17
N GLY A 195 -14.50 -9.45 -4.68
CA GLY A 195 -14.28 -8.81 -5.97
C GLY A 195 -14.64 -7.32 -6.01
N GLN A 196 -14.62 -6.61 -4.88
CA GLN A 196 -14.98 -5.19 -4.81
C GLN A 196 -13.81 -4.30 -5.24
N PRO A 197 -14.07 -3.18 -5.95
CA PRO A 197 -13.02 -2.21 -6.27
C PRO A 197 -12.43 -1.58 -5.02
N ILE A 198 -11.13 -1.31 -5.05
CA ILE A 198 -10.36 -0.70 -3.96
C ILE A 198 -9.78 0.66 -4.38
N GLY A 199 -9.35 1.50 -3.43
CA GLY A 199 -8.85 2.85 -3.70
C GLY A 199 -7.70 2.89 -4.72
N ASP A 200 -6.73 1.99 -4.61
CA ASP A 200 -5.58 1.86 -5.53
C ASP A 200 -6.02 1.71 -6.99
N GLY A 201 -7.22 1.16 -7.24
CA GLY A 201 -7.80 1.03 -8.57
C GLY A 201 -8.26 2.34 -9.22
N ALA A 202 -8.09 3.51 -8.59
CA ALA A 202 -8.60 4.78 -9.12
C ALA A 202 -8.04 5.13 -10.51
N GLY A 203 -6.74 4.95 -10.74
CA GLY A 203 -6.12 5.18 -12.05
C GLY A 203 -6.64 4.19 -13.10
N ALA A 204 -6.75 2.91 -12.73
CA ALA A 204 -7.35 1.89 -13.58
C ALA A 204 -8.82 2.19 -13.93
N LEU A 205 -9.60 2.76 -13.00
CA LEU A 205 -10.98 3.19 -13.24
C LEU A 205 -11.06 4.33 -14.27
N VAL A 206 -10.16 5.32 -14.18
CA VAL A 206 -10.08 6.40 -15.17
C VAL A 206 -9.82 5.85 -16.57
N ALA A 207 -8.84 4.95 -16.71
CA ALA A 207 -8.57 4.30 -17.98
C ALA A 207 -9.77 3.46 -18.46
N ALA A 208 -10.42 2.70 -17.58
CA ALA A 208 -11.60 1.91 -17.93
C ALA A 208 -12.74 2.79 -18.49
N LYS A 209 -13.03 3.93 -17.86
CA LYS A 209 -14.02 4.90 -18.34
C LYS A 209 -13.67 5.43 -19.74
N LEU A 210 -12.40 5.77 -19.98
CA LEU A 210 -11.93 6.24 -21.30
C LEU A 210 -11.97 5.15 -22.37
N MET A 211 -11.81 3.88 -21.99
CA MET A 211 -11.83 2.73 -22.91
C MET A 211 -13.26 2.25 -23.26
N GLN A 212 -14.29 2.76 -22.59
CA GLN A 212 -15.67 2.31 -22.77
C GLN A 212 -16.12 2.46 -24.23
N GLY A 213 -16.72 1.40 -24.81
CA GLY A 213 -17.19 1.40 -26.20
C GLY A 213 -16.10 1.19 -27.27
N HIS A 214 -14.81 1.15 -26.89
CA HIS A 214 -13.70 0.91 -27.82
C HIS A 214 -13.24 -0.55 -27.82
N LYS A 215 -12.60 -1.00 -28.92
CA LYS A 215 -12.00 -2.34 -29.00
C LYS A 215 -10.73 -2.41 -28.16
N LYS A 216 -10.59 -3.46 -27.37
CA LYS A 216 -9.42 -3.72 -26.53
C LYS A 216 -8.57 -4.84 -27.12
N ARG A 217 -7.25 -4.72 -26.99
CA ARG A 217 -6.28 -5.78 -27.29
C ARG A 217 -5.28 -5.93 -26.14
N LYS A 218 -4.70 -7.12 -26.00
CA LYS A 218 -3.57 -7.34 -25.08
C LYS A 218 -2.29 -6.77 -25.70
N ILE A 219 -1.44 -6.18 -24.86
CA ILE A 219 -0.18 -5.54 -25.30
C ILE A 219 1.04 -6.01 -24.50
N ALA A 220 0.84 -6.44 -23.25
CA ALA A 220 1.86 -7.01 -22.38
C ALA A 220 1.22 -8.00 -21.39
N LYS A 221 2.02 -8.60 -20.50
CA LYS A 221 1.54 -9.50 -19.45
C LYS A 221 0.47 -8.81 -18.61
N ASP A 222 -0.76 -9.34 -18.72
CA ASP A 222 -1.96 -8.85 -18.04
C ASP A 222 -2.21 -7.33 -18.20
N VAL A 223 -1.94 -6.76 -19.39
CA VAL A 223 -2.27 -5.37 -19.73
C VAL A 223 -3.08 -5.31 -21.02
N VAL A 224 -4.13 -4.50 -20.99
CA VAL A 224 -5.00 -4.22 -22.15
C VAL A 224 -4.85 -2.77 -22.57
N VAL A 225 -4.98 -2.54 -23.88
CA VAL A 225 -4.96 -1.21 -24.50
C VAL A 225 -6.14 -1.05 -25.45
N ALA A 226 -6.69 0.16 -25.51
CA ALA A 226 -7.64 0.59 -26.53
C ALA A 226 -7.11 1.84 -27.24
N THR A 227 -7.43 1.94 -28.53
CA THR A 227 -7.18 3.15 -29.30
C THR A 227 -8.45 3.99 -29.32
N VAL A 228 -8.38 5.20 -28.74
CA VAL A 228 -9.51 6.09 -28.49
C VAL A 228 -9.26 7.43 -29.18
N PRO A 229 -10.18 7.91 -30.03
CA PRO A 229 -10.12 9.30 -30.51
C PRO A 229 -10.49 10.23 -29.34
N LEU A 230 -9.59 11.13 -28.97
CA LEU A 230 -9.78 12.04 -27.85
C LEU A 230 -9.33 13.45 -28.22
N GLU A 231 -10.24 14.43 -28.18
CA GLU A 231 -9.96 15.84 -28.52
C GLU A 231 -9.27 16.03 -29.89
N GLY A 232 -9.51 15.15 -30.86
CA GLY A 232 -8.84 15.18 -32.18
C GLY A 232 -7.41 14.65 -32.18
N ARG A 233 -7.01 13.87 -31.18
CA ARG A 233 -5.77 13.08 -31.08
C ARG A 233 -6.09 11.59 -31.06
N THR A 234 -5.07 10.77 -31.27
CA THR A 234 -5.16 9.31 -31.09
C THR A 234 -4.57 8.95 -29.72
N ALA A 235 -5.44 8.55 -28.79
CA ALA A 235 -5.04 8.13 -27.45
C ALA A 235 -4.91 6.60 -27.37
N TYR A 236 -3.75 6.11 -26.97
CA TYR A 236 -3.55 4.73 -26.55
C TYR A 236 -3.80 4.65 -25.04
N VAL A 237 -5.02 4.24 -24.67
CA VAL A 237 -5.44 4.13 -23.27
C VAL A 237 -5.19 2.72 -22.78
N LEU A 238 -4.43 2.54 -21.70
CA LEU A 238 -4.07 1.24 -21.15
C LEU A 238 -4.33 1.14 -19.65
N LYS A 239 -4.58 -0.09 -19.20
CA LYS A 239 -4.63 -0.50 -17.79
C LYS A 239 -4.36 -2.00 -17.67
N ALA A 240 -4.15 -2.49 -16.44
CA ALA A 240 -4.09 -3.94 -16.20
C ALA A 240 -5.41 -4.66 -16.61
N GLU A 241 -5.34 -5.96 -16.87
CA GLU A 241 -6.49 -6.79 -17.24
C GLU A 241 -7.36 -7.07 -16.00
N GLY A 242 -8.59 -6.58 -16.02
CA GLY A 242 -9.60 -6.80 -14.97
C GLY A 242 -10.78 -7.66 -15.45
N PRO A 243 -11.79 -7.93 -14.60
CA PRO A 243 -12.01 -7.33 -13.27
C PRO A 243 -11.36 -8.10 -12.11
N GLY A 244 -10.46 -9.05 -12.38
CA GLY A 244 -9.67 -9.71 -11.33
C GLY A 244 -8.61 -8.77 -10.77
N GLY A 245 -8.24 -9.00 -9.52
CA GLY A 245 -7.17 -8.24 -8.87
C GLY A 245 -5.82 -8.42 -9.57
N ASN A 246 -5.34 -7.36 -10.22
CA ASN A 246 -4.12 -7.40 -11.00
C ASN A 246 -3.52 -6.00 -11.16
N VAL A 247 -2.20 -5.92 -11.24
CA VAL A 247 -1.45 -4.68 -11.51
C VAL A 247 -0.72 -4.72 -12.86
N GLY A 248 -0.57 -5.91 -13.47
CA GLY A 248 0.03 -6.11 -14.79
C GLY A 248 1.48 -5.62 -14.91
N LYS A 249 1.96 -5.49 -16.17
CA LYS A 249 3.23 -4.86 -16.53
C LYS A 249 3.05 -3.60 -17.38
N PRO A 250 2.53 -2.50 -16.80
CA PRO A 250 2.18 -1.29 -17.54
C PRO A 250 3.40 -0.60 -18.17
N GLY A 251 4.59 -0.71 -17.56
CA GLY A 251 5.83 -0.15 -18.10
C GLY A 251 6.28 -0.85 -19.38
N GLU A 252 6.16 -2.18 -19.41
CA GLU A 252 6.40 -2.97 -20.63
C GLU A 252 5.39 -2.63 -21.73
N ALA A 253 4.10 -2.48 -21.39
CA ALA A 253 3.06 -2.08 -22.33
C ALA A 253 3.32 -0.69 -22.94
N MET A 254 3.68 0.30 -22.11
CA MET A 254 4.03 1.64 -22.58
C MET A 254 5.23 1.62 -23.52
N LYS A 255 6.27 0.84 -23.17
CA LYS A 255 7.44 0.65 -24.03
C LYS A 255 7.05 0.10 -25.40
N HIS A 256 6.24 -0.96 -25.45
CA HIS A 256 5.77 -1.53 -26.72
C HIS A 256 5.01 -0.51 -27.56
N ILE A 257 4.10 0.29 -26.98
CA ILE A 257 3.36 1.32 -27.73
C ILE A 257 4.30 2.40 -28.28
N ILE A 258 5.27 2.86 -27.48
CA ILE A 258 6.26 3.86 -27.91
C ILE A 258 7.08 3.32 -29.09
N GLU A 259 7.56 2.08 -28.99
CA GLU A 259 8.38 1.43 -30.02
C GLU A 259 7.58 1.12 -31.29
N GLU A 260 6.35 0.62 -31.18
CA GLU A 260 5.41 0.38 -32.29
C GLU A 260 5.13 1.67 -33.10
N ASN A 261 5.10 2.82 -32.41
CA ASN A 261 4.89 4.14 -33.03
C ASN A 261 6.22 4.83 -33.45
N GLY A 262 7.36 4.12 -33.40
CA GLY A 262 8.66 4.68 -33.76
C GLY A 262 9.07 5.89 -32.92
N GLY A 263 8.62 5.96 -31.66
CA GLY A 263 8.85 7.09 -30.76
C GLY A 263 7.94 8.29 -30.98
N LYS A 264 6.99 8.25 -31.92
CA LYS A 264 6.10 9.38 -32.27
C LYS A 264 4.93 9.51 -31.30
N ILE A 265 5.25 9.75 -30.03
CA ILE A 265 4.28 10.00 -28.96
C ILE A 265 4.52 11.42 -28.43
N ALA A 266 3.50 12.27 -28.51
CA ALA A 266 3.61 13.68 -28.12
C ALA A 266 3.72 13.84 -26.60
N THR A 267 3.00 13.02 -25.84
CA THR A 267 3.08 12.98 -24.38
C THR A 267 2.57 11.66 -23.85
N LEU A 268 3.08 11.30 -22.68
CA LEU A 268 2.57 10.22 -21.85
C LEU A 268 1.87 10.83 -20.62
N ILE A 269 0.69 10.33 -20.27
CA ILE A 269 -0.09 10.76 -19.10
C ILE A 269 -0.31 9.53 -18.22
N VAL A 270 0.30 9.51 -17.04
CA VAL A 270 0.13 8.43 -16.06
C VAL A 270 -0.87 8.86 -15.01
N ILE A 271 -1.86 8.03 -14.74
CA ILE A 271 -2.84 8.24 -13.68
C ILE A 271 -2.64 7.18 -12.63
N ASP A 272 -2.42 7.59 -11.38
CA ASP A 272 -2.25 6.69 -10.25
C ASP A 272 -3.00 7.22 -9.03
N ALA A 273 -3.28 6.33 -8.08
CA ALA A 273 -3.70 6.74 -6.75
C ALA A 273 -2.44 6.99 -5.90
N ALA A 274 -2.45 8.00 -5.03
CA ALA A 274 -1.35 8.21 -4.11
C ALA A 274 -1.80 8.72 -2.75
N GLN A 275 -0.96 8.44 -1.76
CA GLN A 275 -1.24 8.83 -0.39
C GLN A 275 -1.39 10.35 -0.25
N LYS A 276 -2.51 10.75 0.34
CA LYS A 276 -2.82 12.12 0.72
C LYS A 276 -1.97 12.54 1.91
N LEU A 277 -1.65 13.82 1.98
CA LEU A 277 -1.17 14.44 3.22
C LEU A 277 -2.36 14.68 4.17
N GLU A 278 -2.10 14.85 5.46
CA GLU A 278 -3.18 15.00 6.44
C GLU A 278 -4.03 16.26 6.24
N GLY A 279 -3.51 17.27 5.55
CA GLY A 279 -4.27 18.47 5.15
C GLY A 279 -5.05 18.32 3.84
N GLU A 280 -4.82 17.26 3.06
CA GLU A 280 -5.45 17.02 1.76
C GLU A 280 -6.73 16.18 1.92
N LYS A 281 -7.66 16.34 0.97
CA LYS A 281 -8.91 15.58 0.97
C LYS A 281 -8.78 14.30 0.12
N PRO A 282 -9.41 13.18 0.55
CA PRO A 282 -9.59 12.03 -0.33
C PRO A 282 -10.33 12.44 -1.63
N GLY A 283 -9.91 11.92 -2.77
CA GLY A 283 -10.43 12.25 -4.09
C GLY A 283 -9.94 13.58 -4.67
N GLU A 284 -9.06 14.31 -3.96
CA GLU A 284 -8.42 15.48 -4.55
C GLU A 284 -7.52 15.07 -5.72
N VAL A 285 -7.56 15.81 -6.83
CA VAL A 285 -6.78 15.49 -8.04
C VAL A 285 -5.64 16.48 -8.19
N ALA A 286 -4.41 15.98 -8.17
CA ALA A 286 -3.20 16.76 -8.38
C ALA A 286 -2.58 16.44 -9.74
N GLU A 287 -1.84 17.39 -10.31
CA GLU A 287 -1.09 17.23 -11.56
C GLU A 287 0.40 17.39 -11.29
N GLY A 288 1.22 16.66 -12.03
CA GLY A 288 2.67 16.68 -11.89
C GLY A 288 3.41 16.23 -13.14
N VAL A 289 4.73 16.11 -13.02
CA VAL A 289 5.64 15.65 -14.08
C VAL A 289 6.40 14.43 -13.56
N GLY A 290 6.54 13.41 -14.40
CA GLY A 290 7.22 12.16 -14.05
C GLY A 290 6.29 10.94 -14.07
N VAL A 291 6.88 9.76 -13.89
CA VAL A 291 6.18 8.47 -13.98
C VAL A 291 5.60 8.11 -12.61
N ALA A 292 4.29 8.27 -12.45
CA ALA A 292 3.57 7.87 -11.25
C ALA A 292 3.15 6.40 -11.33
N ILE A 293 4.00 5.49 -10.87
CA ILE A 293 3.68 4.06 -10.78
C ILE A 293 4.08 3.55 -9.39
N GLY A 294 3.10 3.09 -8.61
CA GLY A 294 3.34 2.43 -7.35
C GLY A 294 4.14 1.10 -7.45
N GLY A 295 4.55 0.57 -6.30
CA GLY A 295 5.19 -0.74 -6.19
C GLY A 295 6.73 -0.70 -6.17
N PRO A 296 7.42 -1.80 -6.52
CA PRO A 296 8.86 -1.97 -6.31
C PRO A 296 9.79 -1.11 -7.20
N GLY A 297 9.25 -0.24 -8.06
CA GLY A 297 10.01 0.66 -8.92
C GLY A 297 10.49 0.07 -10.27
N VAL A 298 10.29 -1.23 -10.52
CA VAL A 298 10.71 -1.88 -11.78
C VAL A 298 10.00 -1.28 -13.00
N GLU A 299 8.67 -1.19 -12.95
CA GLU A 299 7.87 -0.68 -14.06
C GLU A 299 8.10 0.82 -14.26
N GLN A 300 8.25 1.58 -13.17
CA GLN A 300 8.62 3.00 -13.22
C GLN A 300 9.95 3.19 -13.97
N TYR A 301 10.99 2.46 -13.59
CA TYR A 301 12.33 2.53 -14.21
C TYR A 301 12.28 2.26 -15.71
N LYS A 302 11.56 1.22 -16.15
CA LYS A 302 11.43 0.88 -17.58
C LYS A 302 10.81 2.01 -18.40
N VAL A 303 9.78 2.67 -17.85
CA VAL A 303 9.15 3.82 -18.52
C VAL A 303 10.14 4.97 -18.56
N GLU A 304 10.80 5.30 -17.46
CA GLU A 304 11.78 6.38 -17.37
C GLU A 304 12.93 6.21 -18.37
N GLU A 305 13.50 5.01 -18.52
CA GLU A 305 14.50 4.72 -19.55
C GLU A 305 13.95 4.94 -20.96
N THR A 306 12.73 4.47 -21.22
CA THR A 306 12.13 4.54 -22.56
C THR A 306 11.80 5.98 -22.94
N VAL A 307 11.16 6.75 -22.05
CA VAL A 307 10.80 8.14 -22.31
C VAL A 307 12.04 9.02 -22.40
N LEU A 308 13.13 8.71 -21.67
CA LEU A 308 14.41 9.40 -21.79
C LEU A 308 15.08 9.14 -23.15
N LYS A 309 14.99 7.90 -23.65
CA LYS A 309 15.51 7.50 -24.98
C LYS A 309 14.82 8.25 -26.11
N TYR A 310 13.49 8.34 -26.06
CA TYR A 310 12.68 8.98 -27.11
C TYR A 310 12.35 10.46 -26.84
N LYS A 311 12.80 11.03 -25.71
CA LYS A 311 12.55 12.41 -25.28
C LYS A 311 11.06 12.76 -25.18
N ILE A 312 10.27 11.83 -24.66
CA ILE A 312 8.81 11.98 -24.51
C ILE A 312 8.51 12.67 -23.17
N PRO A 313 7.75 13.78 -23.16
CA PRO A 313 7.25 14.38 -21.91
C PRO A 313 6.29 13.44 -21.17
N VAL A 314 6.43 13.37 -19.85
CA VAL A 314 5.55 12.59 -18.98
C VAL A 314 4.82 13.50 -18.00
N ASN A 315 3.50 13.45 -18.03
CA ASN A 315 2.63 14.12 -17.06
C ASN A 315 2.00 13.08 -16.13
N ALA A 316 1.81 13.45 -14.87
CA ALA A 316 1.13 12.64 -13.87
C ALA A 316 -0.18 13.28 -13.45
N VAL A 317 -1.21 12.46 -13.26
CA VAL A 317 -2.48 12.83 -12.63
C VAL A 317 -2.68 11.93 -11.42
N ILE A 318 -2.66 12.52 -10.23
CA ILE A 318 -2.69 11.78 -8.97
C ILE A 318 -4.04 11.96 -8.31
N ILE A 319 -4.71 10.85 -7.99
CA ILE A 319 -5.92 10.85 -7.18
C ILE A 319 -5.52 10.57 -5.73
N LYS A 320 -5.77 11.53 -4.84
CA LYS A 320 -5.36 11.47 -3.44
C LYS A 320 -6.23 10.51 -2.65
N GLU A 321 -5.61 9.63 -1.89
CA GLU A 321 -6.31 8.66 -1.03
C GLU A 321 -5.60 8.49 0.32
N ASP A 322 -6.31 8.03 1.35
CA ASP A 322 -5.65 7.67 2.61
C ASP A 322 -4.96 6.29 2.48
N ILE A 323 -3.96 6.01 3.32
CA ILE A 323 -3.31 4.69 3.41
C ILE A 323 -4.31 3.57 3.66
N GLY A 324 -5.41 3.88 4.37
CA GLY A 324 -6.50 2.95 4.60
C GLY A 324 -7.37 2.72 3.37
N ASP A 325 -7.50 3.73 2.51
CA ASP A 325 -8.37 3.72 1.33
C ASP A 325 -7.73 2.93 0.18
N ALA A 326 -6.39 2.98 0.05
CA ALA A 326 -5.63 2.29 -1.00
C ALA A 326 -6.01 0.82 -1.17
N VAL A 327 -6.12 0.10 -0.06
CA VAL A 327 -6.40 -1.34 -0.07
C VAL A 327 -7.83 -1.69 0.33
N SER A 328 -8.62 -0.75 0.87
CA SER A 328 -10.01 -1.00 1.29
C SER A 328 -11.02 -0.65 0.18
N PRO A 329 -12.31 -1.02 0.31
CA PRO A 329 -13.31 -0.73 -0.72
C PRO A 329 -13.32 0.74 -1.13
N MET A 330 -13.31 0.99 -2.44
CA MET A 330 -13.19 2.32 -3.02
C MET A 330 -14.27 3.25 -2.49
N ARG A 331 -13.83 4.36 -1.89
CA ARG A 331 -14.70 5.41 -1.40
C ARG A 331 -15.38 6.15 -2.54
N LYS A 332 -16.58 6.68 -2.26
CA LYS A 332 -17.33 7.48 -3.23
C LYS A 332 -16.53 8.68 -3.71
N GLU A 333 -15.80 9.36 -2.81
CA GLU A 333 -14.99 10.52 -3.15
C GLU A 333 -13.88 10.18 -4.16
N ILE A 334 -13.27 8.99 -4.05
CA ILE A 334 -12.24 8.50 -4.99
C ILE A 334 -12.89 8.09 -6.32
N PHE A 335 -14.06 7.44 -6.26
CA PHE A 335 -14.81 7.07 -7.45
C PHE A 335 -15.24 8.29 -8.28
N ASP A 336 -15.78 9.32 -7.62
CA ASP A 336 -16.23 10.58 -8.24
C ASP A 336 -15.01 11.38 -8.77
N ALA A 337 -13.85 11.25 -8.13
CA ALA A 337 -12.61 11.89 -8.58
C ALA A 337 -12.14 11.39 -9.95
N ALA A 338 -12.53 10.19 -10.38
CA ALA A 338 -12.18 9.68 -11.70
C ALA A 338 -12.69 10.59 -12.83
N ASP A 339 -13.89 11.17 -12.70
CA ASP A 339 -14.43 12.11 -13.69
C ASP A 339 -13.65 13.43 -13.67
N THR A 340 -13.27 13.90 -12.48
CA THR A 340 -12.41 15.08 -12.34
C THR A 340 -11.05 14.85 -13.00
N ALA A 341 -10.45 13.66 -12.83
CA ALA A 341 -9.20 13.28 -13.47
C ALA A 341 -9.31 13.26 -15.01
N ILE A 342 -10.42 12.78 -15.56
CA ILE A 342 -10.68 12.81 -17.01
C ILE A 342 -10.68 14.25 -17.55
N GLU A 343 -11.33 15.19 -16.83
CA GLU A 343 -11.33 16.60 -17.23
C GLU A 343 -9.92 17.23 -17.16
N ARG A 344 -9.12 16.87 -16.14
CA ARG A 344 -7.71 17.27 -16.07
C ARG A 344 -6.88 16.73 -17.25
N ILE A 345 -7.07 15.47 -17.62
CA ILE A 345 -6.42 14.85 -18.77
C ILE A 345 -6.76 15.59 -20.06
N LYS A 346 -8.05 15.87 -20.31
CA LYS A 346 -8.48 16.63 -21.51
C LYS A 346 -7.80 17.99 -21.58
N ARG A 347 -7.76 18.72 -20.45
CA ARG A 347 -7.07 20.01 -20.37
C ARG A 347 -5.58 19.89 -20.69
N LEU A 348 -4.87 18.94 -20.06
CA LEU A 348 -3.45 18.70 -20.32
C LEU A 348 -3.18 18.39 -21.80
N ILE A 349 -4.03 17.59 -22.44
CA ILE A 349 -3.91 17.25 -23.87
C ILE A 349 -4.05 18.51 -24.72
N LEU A 350 -5.05 19.36 -24.44
CA LEU A 350 -5.28 20.59 -25.20
C LEU A 350 -4.14 21.59 -25.06
N GLU A 351 -3.52 21.69 -23.88
CA GLU A 351 -2.43 22.62 -23.60
C GLU A 351 -1.06 22.14 -24.13
N ARG A 352 -0.83 20.83 -24.14
CA ARG A 352 0.53 20.25 -24.37
C ARG A 352 0.70 19.56 -25.72
N THR A 353 -0.37 19.36 -26.48
CA THR A 353 -0.33 18.60 -27.75
C THR A 353 -1.06 19.33 -28.88
N LYS A 354 -0.87 18.87 -30.11
CA LYS A 354 -1.55 19.36 -31.32
C LYS A 354 -2.55 18.33 -31.85
N LYS A 355 -3.52 18.79 -32.63
CA LYS A 355 -4.45 17.88 -33.32
C LYS A 355 -3.66 16.95 -34.25
N GLY A 356 -4.06 15.68 -34.30
CA GLY A 356 -3.36 14.63 -35.05
C GLY A 356 -2.21 13.96 -34.29
N ASP A 357 -1.82 14.46 -33.11
CA ASP A 357 -0.81 13.81 -32.30
C ASP A 357 -1.30 12.46 -31.74
N SER A 358 -0.34 11.58 -31.47
CA SER A 358 -0.55 10.34 -30.73
C SER A 358 -0.08 10.50 -29.28
N LEU A 359 -0.85 9.98 -28.34
CA LEU A 359 -0.56 10.09 -26.91
C LEU A 359 -0.85 8.78 -26.18
N ILE A 360 -0.22 8.58 -25.02
CA ILE A 360 -0.44 7.42 -24.16
C ILE A 360 -1.12 7.89 -22.88
N ILE A 361 -2.20 7.20 -22.48
CA ILE A 361 -2.87 7.41 -21.19
C ILE A 361 -2.82 6.09 -20.43
N ALA A 362 -2.08 6.04 -19.34
CA ALA A 362 -1.89 4.83 -18.53
C ALA A 362 -2.62 4.96 -17.20
N GLY A 363 -3.68 4.19 -17.00
CA GLY A 363 -4.32 4.03 -15.71
C GLY A 363 -3.63 2.93 -14.91
N ILE A 364 -2.94 3.32 -13.85
CA ILE A 364 -2.21 2.46 -12.93
C ILE A 364 -3.10 2.13 -11.73
N GLY A 365 -2.85 0.97 -11.13
CA GLY A 365 -3.59 0.50 -9.96
C GLY A 365 -4.24 -0.87 -10.16
N ASN A 366 -4.66 -1.45 -9.05
CA ASN A 366 -5.28 -2.76 -8.99
C ASN A 366 -6.65 -2.79 -9.69
N THR A 367 -6.87 -3.76 -10.56
CA THR A 367 -8.11 -3.86 -11.37
C THR A 367 -9.23 -4.69 -10.76
N ILE A 368 -9.13 -5.07 -9.48
CA ILE A 368 -10.20 -5.82 -8.84
C ILE A 368 -11.52 -5.03 -8.93
N GLY A 369 -12.59 -5.70 -9.37
CA GLY A 369 -13.89 -5.06 -9.56
C GLY A 369 -13.96 -4.03 -10.70
N ILE A 370 -12.87 -3.81 -11.45
CA ILE A 370 -12.77 -2.80 -12.52
C ILE A 370 -12.50 -3.49 -13.87
N GLY A 371 -13.57 -3.71 -14.63
CA GLY A 371 -13.52 -4.24 -15.99
C GLY A 371 -12.98 -3.25 -17.03
N GLN A 372 -12.79 -3.72 -18.26
CA GLN A 372 -12.37 -2.93 -19.43
C GLN A 372 -13.44 -2.85 -20.50
#